data_AF-A0A7V8ZLW9-F1
#
_entry.id   AF-A0A7V8ZLW9-F1
#
_cell.length_a   1.000
_cell.length_b   1.000
_cell.length_c   1.000
_cell.angle_alpha   90.00
_cell.angle_beta   90.00
_cell.angle_gamma   90.00
#
_symmetry.space_group_name_H-M   'P 1'
#
loop_
_entity.id
_entity.type
_entity.pdbx_description
1 polymer ?
#
loop_
_entity_poly.entity_id
_entity_poly.type
_entity_poly.pdbx_seq_one_letter_code
_entity_poly.pdbx_strand_id
1 'polypeptide(L)'
;MAAASDLALVQGMAHTRTTLRAWSREPWQVLRGWLLGALAITTVLLLAVWLIGSWLTPDASLAPTFPGLTGRADLGTVGEVLMRNALVLALHGFACVAGFIAGSSLPLQAEQHSGLYRKIHDRAGPLAIAFVVAATSFSLLTQALSLGFGAANLAARGDMSVGLLLVGLLPHALPELVALFLPLAAWVIASRREDWHELLAATFVTVGLAIPVLIAASFVEVYISADVILWLRG
;
A
#
# COMPACT_ATOMS: atom_id res chain seq x y z
N MET A 1 -2.62 -33.08 -12.75
CA MET A 1 -2.26 -31.86 -11.98
C MET A 1 -2.68 -30.55 -12.66
N ALA A 2 -2.87 -30.46 -13.99
CA ALA A 2 -3.31 -29.23 -14.66
C ALA A 2 -4.75 -28.78 -14.32
N ALA A 3 -5.68 -29.72 -14.14
CA ALA A 3 -7.12 -29.41 -14.04
C ALA A 3 -7.54 -28.53 -12.85
N ALA A 4 -6.89 -28.65 -11.67
CA ALA A 4 -7.26 -27.88 -10.48
C ALA A 4 -6.73 -26.44 -10.52
N SER A 5 -5.52 -26.25 -11.07
CA SER A 5 -4.94 -24.94 -11.36
C SER A 5 -5.77 -24.20 -12.41
N ASP A 6 -6.13 -24.90 -13.49
CA ASP A 6 -6.97 -24.33 -14.55
C ASP A 6 -8.37 -23.96 -14.05
N LEU A 7 -8.99 -24.79 -13.21
CA LEU A 7 -10.29 -24.46 -12.62
C LEU A 7 -10.23 -23.21 -11.74
N ALA A 8 -9.23 -23.11 -10.85
CA ALA A 8 -9.09 -21.96 -9.96
C ALA A 8 -8.85 -20.66 -10.75
N LEU A 9 -8.09 -20.72 -11.84
CA LEU A 9 -7.77 -19.57 -12.68
C LEU A 9 -8.97 -19.14 -13.53
N VAL A 10 -9.68 -20.10 -14.16
CA VAL A 10 -10.88 -19.85 -14.97
C VAL A 10 -12.03 -19.37 -14.09
N GLN A 11 -12.29 -20.00 -12.96
CA GLN A 11 -13.35 -19.59 -12.02
C GLN A 11 -13.01 -18.25 -11.36
N GLY A 12 -11.74 -18.01 -10.99
CA GLY A 12 -11.29 -16.73 -10.45
C GLY A 12 -11.49 -15.58 -11.44
N MET A 13 -11.19 -15.81 -12.72
CA MET A 13 -11.40 -14.83 -13.77
C MET A 13 -12.89 -14.55 -14.05
N ALA A 14 -13.73 -15.60 -14.02
CA ALA A 14 -15.17 -15.46 -14.19
C ALA A 14 -15.82 -14.67 -13.04
N HIS A 15 -15.46 -14.98 -11.79
CA HIS A 15 -15.90 -14.22 -10.62
C HIS A 15 -15.42 -12.77 -10.71
N THR A 16 -14.14 -12.55 -11.02
CA THR A 16 -13.58 -11.20 -11.19
C THR A 16 -14.38 -10.36 -12.18
N ARG A 17 -14.69 -10.91 -13.37
CA ARG A 17 -15.50 -10.21 -14.38
C ARG A 17 -16.92 -9.89 -13.89
N THR A 18 -17.52 -10.80 -13.12
CA THR A 18 -18.87 -10.62 -12.58
C THR A 18 -18.90 -9.53 -11.52
N THR A 19 -17.95 -9.57 -10.58
CA THR A 19 -17.76 -8.55 -9.54
C THR A 19 -17.50 -7.18 -10.15
N LEU A 20 -16.60 -7.08 -11.14
CA LEU A 20 -16.34 -5.81 -11.84
C LEU A 20 -17.57 -5.25 -12.55
N ARG A 21 -18.39 -6.11 -13.18
CA ARG A 21 -19.66 -5.68 -13.79
C ARG A 21 -20.64 -5.18 -12.75
N ALA A 22 -20.75 -5.84 -11.61
CA ALA A 22 -21.61 -5.39 -10.51
C ALA A 22 -21.15 -4.02 -10.00
N TRP A 23 -19.87 -3.85 -9.70
CA TRP A 23 -19.31 -2.59 -9.22
C TRP A 23 -19.37 -1.48 -10.27
N SER A 24 -19.29 -1.79 -11.56
CA SER A 24 -19.41 -0.76 -12.61
C SER A 24 -20.76 -0.06 -12.62
N ARG A 25 -21.82 -0.68 -12.07
CA ARG A 25 -23.15 -0.08 -11.95
C ARG A 25 -23.24 0.88 -10.78
N GLU A 26 -22.56 0.56 -9.68
CA GLU A 26 -22.60 1.34 -8.43
C GLU A 26 -21.19 1.52 -7.83
N PRO A 27 -20.25 2.15 -8.55
CA PRO A 27 -18.82 2.11 -8.20
C PRO A 27 -18.53 2.81 -6.87
N TRP A 28 -19.30 3.84 -6.55
CA TRP A 28 -19.07 4.66 -5.37
C TRP A 28 -19.34 3.92 -4.06
N GLN A 29 -20.26 2.95 -4.04
CA GLN A 29 -20.59 2.22 -2.81
C GLN A 29 -19.39 1.43 -2.28
N VAL A 30 -18.57 0.93 -3.20
CA VAL A 30 -17.36 0.16 -2.93
C VAL A 30 -16.18 1.09 -2.69
N LEU A 31 -15.94 2.01 -3.63
CA LEU A 31 -14.78 2.92 -3.59
C LEU A 31 -14.74 3.78 -2.32
N ARG A 32 -15.89 4.27 -1.83
CA ARG A 32 -15.92 5.09 -0.61
C ARG A 32 -15.34 4.36 0.60
N GLY A 33 -15.62 3.07 0.73
CA GLY A 33 -15.13 2.27 1.86
C GLY A 33 -13.62 2.11 1.81
N TRP A 34 -13.10 1.84 0.61
CA TRP A 34 -11.66 1.71 0.38
C TRP A 34 -10.93 3.04 0.57
N LEU A 35 -11.48 4.14 0.04
CA LEU A 35 -10.91 5.47 0.20
C LEU A 35 -10.87 5.92 1.66
N LEU A 36 -11.95 5.72 2.40
CA LEU A 36 -11.97 6.04 3.83
C LEU A 36 -11.00 5.17 4.62
N GLY A 37 -10.93 3.87 4.32
CA GLY A 37 -9.98 2.96 4.95
C GLY A 37 -8.53 3.34 4.66
N ALA A 38 -8.21 3.62 3.39
CA ALA A 38 -6.88 4.04 2.96
C ALA A 38 -6.48 5.36 3.62
N LEU A 39 -7.38 6.34 3.64
CA LEU A 39 -7.16 7.63 4.31
C LEU A 39 -6.90 7.45 5.81
N ALA A 40 -7.64 6.56 6.48
CA ALA A 40 -7.40 6.24 7.89
C ALA A 40 -6.01 5.66 8.11
N ILE A 41 -5.60 4.68 7.29
CA ILE A 41 -4.27 4.06 7.36
C ILE A 41 -3.17 5.11 7.09
N THR A 42 -3.32 5.92 6.05
CA THR A 42 -2.42 7.04 5.73
C THR A 42 -2.28 8.00 6.90
N THR A 43 -3.40 8.38 7.53
CA THR A 43 -3.39 9.31 8.67
C THR A 43 -2.63 8.70 9.85
N VAL A 44 -2.89 7.43 10.18
CA VAL A 44 -2.17 6.73 11.25
C VAL A 44 -0.68 6.64 10.96
N LEU A 45 -0.30 6.32 9.71
CA LEU A 45 1.11 6.27 9.32
C LEU A 45 1.78 7.64 9.44
N LEU A 46 1.18 8.70 8.91
CA LEU A 46 1.74 10.05 8.98
C LEU A 46 1.87 10.54 10.42
N LEU A 47 0.91 10.23 11.30
CA LEU A 47 1.01 10.51 12.73
C LEU A 47 2.16 9.71 13.37
N ALA A 48 2.34 8.45 13.01
CA ALA A 48 3.47 7.65 13.51
C ALA A 48 4.81 8.24 13.04
N VAL A 49 4.93 8.63 11.77
CA VAL A 49 6.13 9.31 11.22
C VAL A 49 6.40 10.62 11.95
N TRP A 50 5.37 11.43 12.19
CA TRP A 50 5.49 12.67 12.95
C TRP A 50 5.98 12.44 14.38
N LEU A 51 5.38 11.50 15.11
CA LEU A 51 5.75 11.18 16.49
C LEU A 51 7.18 10.65 16.57
N ILE A 52 7.54 9.68 15.71
CA ILE A 52 8.88 9.11 15.64
C ILE A 52 9.90 10.21 15.30
N GLY A 53 9.65 10.99 14.24
CA GLY A 53 10.57 12.04 13.81
C GLY A 53 10.73 13.17 14.84
N SER A 54 9.69 13.47 15.64
CA SER A 54 9.77 14.49 16.68
C SER A 54 10.53 14.04 17.93
N TRP A 55 10.70 12.74 18.13
CA TRP A 55 11.39 12.18 19.30
C TRP A 55 12.81 11.72 19.01
N LEU A 56 13.14 11.47 17.75
CA LEU A 56 14.48 11.04 17.35
C LEU A 56 15.45 12.22 17.31
N THR A 57 16.65 12.01 17.85
CA THR A 57 17.76 12.94 17.66
C THR A 57 18.26 12.82 16.22
N PRO A 58 18.29 13.91 15.44
CA PRO A 58 18.80 13.88 14.08
C PRO A 58 20.27 13.48 14.03
N ASP A 59 20.63 12.66 13.05
CA ASP A 59 22.01 12.34 12.71
C ASP A 59 22.35 12.97 11.35
N ALA A 60 23.13 14.05 11.41
CA ALA A 60 23.52 14.81 10.23
C ALA A 60 24.34 13.98 9.21
N SER A 61 25.00 12.91 9.66
CA SER A 61 25.78 12.00 8.78
C SER A 61 24.90 11.08 7.93
N LEU A 62 23.64 10.88 8.34
CA LEU A 62 22.68 9.96 7.70
C LEU A 62 21.54 10.69 6.97
N ALA A 63 21.60 12.02 6.82
CA ALA A 63 20.46 12.70 6.23
C ALA A 63 20.30 12.34 4.75
N PRO A 64 19.09 11.90 4.36
CA PRO A 64 18.81 11.51 2.99
C PRO A 64 18.91 12.70 2.04
N THR A 65 19.27 12.39 0.80
CA THR A 65 19.16 13.34 -0.30
C THR A 65 17.68 13.52 -0.64
N PHE A 66 17.19 14.75 -0.66
CA PHE A 66 15.83 15.09 -1.04
C PHE A 66 15.85 15.91 -2.34
N PRO A 67 15.06 15.53 -3.37
CA PRO A 67 15.10 16.20 -4.67
C PRO A 67 14.74 17.68 -4.55
N GLY A 68 15.53 18.56 -5.18
CA GLY A 68 15.31 20.01 -5.13
C GLY A 68 15.77 20.71 -3.84
N LEU A 69 16.02 19.98 -2.74
CA LEU A 69 16.59 20.54 -1.51
C LEU A 69 18.09 20.24 -1.38
N THR A 70 18.45 18.96 -1.44
CA THR A 70 19.84 18.49 -1.27
C THR A 70 20.33 17.64 -2.43
N GLY A 71 19.44 17.29 -3.37
CA GLY A 71 19.75 16.54 -4.59
C GLY A 71 19.19 17.18 -5.85
N ARG A 72 19.52 16.56 -6.99
CA ARG A 72 19.00 16.97 -8.30
C ARG A 72 17.52 16.62 -8.41
N ALA A 73 16.74 17.50 -9.01
CA ALA A 73 15.37 17.23 -9.43
C ALA A 73 15.38 16.92 -10.93
N ASP A 74 15.40 15.64 -11.30
CA ASP A 74 15.36 15.20 -12.68
C ASP A 74 14.47 13.97 -12.90
N LEU A 75 14.28 13.59 -14.16
CA LEU A 75 13.44 12.44 -14.53
C LEU A 75 13.99 11.11 -14.01
N GLY A 76 15.30 10.99 -13.76
CA GLY A 76 15.89 9.81 -13.14
C GLY A 76 15.37 9.64 -11.72
N THR A 77 15.34 10.74 -10.96
CA THR A 77 14.79 10.77 -9.60
C THR A 77 13.30 10.43 -9.56
N VAL A 78 12.51 10.91 -10.54
CA VAL A 78 11.10 10.50 -10.68
C VAL A 78 10.99 8.99 -10.86
N GLY A 79 11.85 8.39 -11.69
CA GLY A 79 11.90 6.94 -11.89
C GLY A 79 12.24 6.16 -10.62
N GLU A 80 13.15 6.67 -9.79
CA GLU A 80 13.51 6.04 -8.51
C GLU A 80 12.35 6.06 -7.50
N VAL A 81 11.67 7.20 -7.36
CA VAL A 81 10.46 7.34 -6.52
C VAL A 81 9.38 6.37 -7.01
N LEU A 82 9.10 6.36 -8.31
CA LEU A 82 8.13 5.46 -8.92
C LEU A 82 8.46 3.99 -8.67
N MET A 83 9.72 3.58 -8.76
CA MET A 83 10.11 2.21 -8.49
C MET A 83 9.88 1.84 -7.03
N ARG A 84 10.28 2.69 -6.07
CA ARG A 84 10.01 2.43 -4.65
C ARG A 84 8.52 2.26 -4.38
N ASN A 85 7.70 3.15 -4.92
CA ASN A 85 6.24 3.11 -4.77
C ASN A 85 5.61 1.91 -5.48
N ALA A 86 6.08 1.56 -6.68
CA ALA A 86 5.61 0.39 -7.42
C ALA A 86 5.93 -0.92 -6.68
N LEU A 87 7.07 -1.00 -5.97
CA LEU A 87 7.38 -2.15 -5.13
C LEU A 87 6.37 -2.31 -3.98
N VAL A 88 6.05 -1.21 -3.28
CA VAL A 88 5.06 -1.21 -2.19
C VAL A 88 3.67 -1.57 -2.73
N LEU A 89 3.26 -0.98 -3.85
CA LEU A 89 2.00 -1.32 -4.51
C LEU A 89 1.93 -2.79 -4.91
N ALA A 90 3.02 -3.34 -5.47
CA ALA A 90 3.10 -4.74 -5.85
C ALA A 90 2.97 -5.66 -4.63
N LEU A 91 3.63 -5.35 -3.51
CA LEU A 91 3.51 -6.12 -2.27
C LEU A 91 2.06 -6.11 -1.74
N HIS A 92 1.37 -4.98 -1.76
CA HIS A 92 -0.04 -4.90 -1.38
C HIS A 92 -0.95 -5.65 -2.36
N GLY A 93 -0.66 -5.59 -3.66
CA GLY A 93 -1.35 -6.40 -4.66
C GLY A 93 -1.16 -7.91 -4.41
N PHE A 94 0.06 -8.34 -4.10
CA PHE A 94 0.34 -9.74 -3.74
C PHE A 94 -0.35 -10.16 -2.45
N ALA A 95 -0.47 -9.28 -1.45
CA ALA A 95 -1.24 -9.57 -0.25
C ALA A 95 -2.73 -9.84 -0.57
N CYS A 96 -3.31 -9.09 -1.52
CA CYS A 96 -4.67 -9.33 -1.99
C CYS A 96 -4.82 -10.65 -2.73
N VAL A 97 -3.88 -10.97 -3.64
CA VAL A 97 -3.84 -12.25 -4.34
C VAL A 97 -3.65 -13.41 -3.38
N ALA A 98 -2.77 -13.27 -2.39
CA ALA A 98 -2.56 -14.27 -1.34
C ALA A 98 -3.83 -14.47 -0.50
N GLY A 99 -4.54 -13.39 -0.16
CA GLY A 99 -5.84 -13.44 0.50
C GLY A 99 -6.90 -14.19 -0.31
N PHE A 100 -6.97 -13.93 -1.62
CA PHE A 100 -7.83 -14.68 -2.53
C PHE A 100 -7.48 -16.18 -2.54
N ILE A 101 -6.20 -16.53 -2.73
CA ILE A 101 -5.77 -17.93 -2.75
C ILE A 101 -6.08 -18.63 -1.42
N ALA A 102 -5.75 -17.98 -0.30
CA ALA A 102 -5.92 -18.54 1.03
C ALA A 102 -7.40 -18.65 1.45
N GLY A 103 -8.21 -17.66 1.12
CA GLY A 103 -9.61 -17.55 1.55
C GLY A 103 -10.63 -18.21 0.63
N SER A 104 -10.35 -18.33 -0.67
CA SER A 104 -11.28 -18.97 -1.62
C SER A 104 -10.71 -20.24 -2.27
N SER A 105 -9.49 -20.20 -2.80
CA SER A 105 -8.98 -21.30 -3.63
C SER A 105 -8.53 -22.53 -2.83
N LEU A 106 -7.85 -22.34 -1.68
CA LEU A 106 -7.40 -23.45 -0.83
C LEU A 106 -8.56 -24.25 -0.21
N PRO A 107 -9.64 -23.63 0.32
CA PRO A 107 -10.80 -24.37 0.81
C PRO A 107 -11.45 -25.26 -0.25
N LEU A 108 -11.62 -24.75 -1.48
CA LEU A 108 -12.18 -25.51 -2.60
C LEU A 108 -11.31 -26.72 -3.00
N GLN A 109 -9.98 -26.59 -2.89
CA GLN A 109 -9.08 -27.71 -3.13
C GLN A 109 -9.11 -28.72 -1.97
N ALA A 110 -9.26 -28.26 -0.72
CA ALA A 110 -9.35 -29.13 0.45
C ALA A 110 -10.51 -30.13 0.37
N GLU A 111 -11.64 -29.74 -0.23
CA GLU A 111 -12.80 -30.62 -0.48
C GLU A 111 -12.48 -31.83 -1.37
N GLN A 112 -11.48 -31.71 -2.24
CA GLN A 112 -11.04 -32.79 -3.14
C GLN A 112 -10.04 -33.75 -2.47
N HIS A 113 -9.57 -33.43 -1.26
CA HIS A 113 -8.61 -34.22 -0.52
C HIS A 113 -9.24 -34.93 0.68
N SER A 114 -8.64 -36.04 1.12
CA SER A 114 -9.09 -36.81 2.27
C SER A 114 -7.96 -37.04 3.29
N GLY A 115 -8.33 -37.37 4.53
CA GLY A 115 -7.38 -37.73 5.59
C GLY A 115 -6.46 -36.59 6.03
N LEU A 116 -5.15 -36.87 6.11
CA LEU A 116 -4.14 -35.94 6.60
C LEU A 116 -3.95 -34.73 5.66
N TYR A 117 -4.06 -34.95 4.35
CA TYR A 117 -3.92 -33.89 3.34
C TYR A 117 -5.01 -32.82 3.47
N ARG A 118 -6.26 -33.22 3.73
CA ARG A 118 -7.36 -32.29 4.00
C ARG A 118 -7.08 -31.43 5.23
N LYS A 119 -6.63 -32.05 6.34
CA LYS A 119 -6.29 -31.32 7.58
C LYS A 119 -5.17 -30.28 7.37
N ILE A 120 -4.20 -30.56 6.49
CA ILE A 120 -3.13 -29.61 6.14
C ILE A 120 -3.72 -28.43 5.35
N HIS A 121 -4.53 -28.68 4.34
CA HIS A 121 -5.16 -27.62 3.53
C HIS A 121 -6.12 -26.75 4.35
N ASP A 122 -6.91 -27.35 5.25
CA ASP A 122 -7.81 -26.62 6.15
C ASP A 122 -7.05 -25.63 7.06
N ARG A 123 -5.81 -25.95 7.46
CA ARG A 123 -4.95 -25.08 8.28
C ARG A 123 -4.10 -24.11 7.48
N ALA A 124 -3.83 -24.41 6.21
CA ALA A 124 -2.96 -23.58 5.37
C ALA A 124 -3.56 -22.18 5.14
N GLY A 125 -4.87 -22.07 4.95
CA GLY A 125 -5.56 -20.78 4.74
C GLY A 125 -5.37 -19.81 5.91
N PRO A 126 -5.79 -20.16 7.15
CA PRO A 126 -5.63 -19.29 8.32
C PRO A 126 -4.17 -18.91 8.61
N LEU A 127 -3.23 -19.84 8.44
CA LEU A 127 -1.80 -19.56 8.62
C LEU A 127 -1.26 -18.59 7.57
N ALA A 128 -1.69 -18.73 6.31
CA ALA A 128 -1.32 -17.79 5.25
C ALA A 128 -1.86 -16.38 5.52
N ILE A 129 -3.10 -16.25 5.98
CA ILE A 129 -3.69 -14.97 6.37
C ILE A 129 -2.90 -14.35 7.54
N ALA A 130 -2.60 -15.12 8.57
CA ALA A 130 -1.79 -14.66 9.71
C ALA A 130 -0.40 -14.17 9.27
N PHE A 131 0.24 -14.89 8.35
CA PHE A 131 1.52 -14.47 7.77
C PHE A 131 1.41 -13.15 7.00
N VAL A 132 0.38 -12.97 6.16
CA VAL A 132 0.16 -11.72 5.42
C VAL A 132 -0.05 -10.54 6.39
N VAL A 133 -0.82 -10.74 7.45
CA VAL A 133 -1.03 -9.72 8.50
C VAL A 133 0.30 -9.36 9.19
N ALA A 134 1.10 -10.35 9.57
CA ALA A 134 2.40 -10.13 10.20
C ALA A 134 3.37 -9.38 9.26
N ALA A 135 3.47 -9.82 8.00
CA ALA A 135 4.33 -9.20 7.00
C ALA A 135 3.90 -7.75 6.69
N THR A 136 2.60 -7.49 6.59
CA THR A 136 2.06 -6.14 6.39
C THR A 136 2.35 -5.24 7.58
N SER A 137 2.12 -5.74 8.81
CA SER A 137 2.40 -4.98 10.04
C SER A 137 3.89 -4.65 10.17
N PHE A 138 4.75 -5.62 9.89
CA PHE A 138 6.20 -5.41 9.87
C PHE A 138 6.60 -4.35 8.83
N SER A 139 6.05 -4.42 7.61
CA SER A 139 6.31 -3.44 6.55
C SER A 139 5.85 -2.03 6.93
N LEU A 140 4.69 -1.87 7.57
CA LEU A 140 4.21 -0.56 8.01
C LEU A 140 5.08 0.03 9.12
N LEU A 141 5.53 -0.80 10.06
CA LEU A 141 6.43 -0.38 11.13
C LEU A 141 7.79 0.07 10.58
N THR A 142 8.38 -0.69 9.66
CA THR A 142 9.67 -0.32 9.05
C THR A 142 9.55 0.95 8.21
N GLN A 143 8.44 1.14 7.49
CA GLN A 143 8.15 2.40 6.78
C GLN A 143 8.03 3.58 7.75
N ALA A 144 7.24 3.45 8.83
CA ALA A 144 7.08 4.52 9.82
C ALA A 144 8.42 4.93 10.45
N LEU A 145 9.26 3.95 10.79
CA LEU A 145 10.61 4.20 11.32
C LEU A 145 11.50 4.88 10.27
N SER A 146 11.60 4.31 9.06
CA SER A 146 12.49 4.84 8.01
C SER A 146 12.10 6.26 7.60
N LEU A 147 10.81 6.54 7.42
CA LEU A 147 10.31 7.87 7.11
C LEU A 147 10.47 8.83 8.29
N GLY A 148 10.26 8.36 9.53
CA GLY A 148 10.48 9.16 10.74
C GLY A 148 11.93 9.62 10.90
N PHE A 149 12.89 8.71 10.70
CA PHE A 149 14.32 9.06 10.65
C PHE A 149 14.64 10.04 9.52
N GLY A 150 14.11 9.79 8.32
CA GLY A 150 14.31 10.68 7.17
C GLY A 150 13.77 12.09 7.44
N ALA A 151 12.57 12.19 8.01
CA ALA A 151 11.92 13.45 8.33
C ALA A 151 12.67 14.22 9.43
N ALA A 152 13.11 13.55 10.51
CA ALA A 152 13.93 14.18 11.56
C ALA A 152 15.21 14.80 10.98
N ASN A 153 15.92 14.04 10.14
CA ASN A 153 17.17 14.47 9.54
C ASN A 153 16.99 15.61 8.53
N LEU A 154 15.95 15.54 7.69
CA LEU A 154 15.65 16.58 6.70
C LEU A 154 15.16 17.86 7.37
N ALA A 155 14.30 17.76 8.39
CA ALA A 155 13.80 18.89 9.15
C ALA A 155 14.95 19.63 9.87
N ALA A 156 15.87 18.88 10.48
CA ALA A 156 17.05 19.45 11.14
C ALA A 156 17.99 20.18 10.15
N ARG A 157 18.21 19.62 8.95
CA ARG A 157 18.98 20.31 7.90
C ARG A 157 18.26 21.54 7.35
N GLY A 158 16.95 21.48 7.26
CA GLY A 158 16.08 22.56 6.80
C GLY A 158 15.79 23.62 7.86
N ASP A 159 16.36 23.52 9.07
CA ASP A 159 16.08 24.39 10.22
C ASP A 159 14.57 24.61 10.44
N MET A 160 13.80 23.52 10.40
CA MET A 160 12.35 23.54 10.58
C MET A 160 11.87 22.37 11.44
N SER A 161 10.63 22.46 11.92
CA SER A 161 10.01 21.36 12.66
C SER A 161 9.61 20.21 11.71
N VAL A 162 9.64 18.97 12.22
CA VAL A 162 9.14 17.79 11.49
C VAL A 162 7.68 17.97 11.08
N GLY A 163 6.85 18.58 11.93
CA GLY A 163 5.44 18.84 11.59
C GLY A 163 5.29 19.77 10.38
N LEU A 164 6.08 20.85 10.32
CA LEU A 164 6.05 21.78 9.19
C LEU A 164 6.58 21.13 7.90
N LEU A 165 7.63 20.33 8.01
CA LEU A 165 8.14 19.52 6.90
C LEU A 165 7.04 18.60 6.34
N LEU A 166 6.36 17.85 7.22
CA LEU A 166 5.29 16.94 6.80
C LEU A 166 4.15 17.69 6.11
N VAL A 167 3.77 18.88 6.59
CA VAL A 167 2.79 19.74 5.90
C VAL A 167 3.26 20.09 4.48
N GLY A 168 4.54 20.42 4.30
CA GLY A 168 5.13 20.67 2.99
C GLY A 168 5.16 19.46 2.05
N LEU A 169 5.21 18.24 2.62
CA LEU A 169 5.19 16.98 1.86
C LEU A 169 3.76 16.51 1.51
N LEU A 170 2.72 16.99 2.20
CA LEU A 170 1.33 16.57 1.96
C LEU A 170 0.86 16.61 0.50
N PRO A 171 1.25 17.59 -0.35
CA PRO A 171 0.78 17.67 -1.73
C PRO A 171 1.05 16.41 -2.57
N HIS A 172 2.17 15.69 -2.34
CA HIS A 172 2.42 14.39 -2.98
C HIS A 172 2.17 13.22 -2.01
N ALA A 173 2.58 13.35 -0.74
CA ALA A 173 2.56 12.22 0.18
C ALA A 173 1.14 11.74 0.52
N LEU A 174 0.16 12.65 0.64
CA LEU A 174 -1.22 12.27 0.91
C LEU A 174 -1.83 11.46 -0.24
N PRO A 175 -1.87 11.96 -1.51
CA PRO A 175 -2.42 11.18 -2.61
C PRO A 175 -1.63 9.89 -2.87
N GLU A 176 -0.31 9.92 -2.74
CA GLU A 176 0.54 8.73 -2.89
C GLU A 176 0.19 7.64 -1.87
N LEU A 177 0.22 7.96 -0.58
CA LEU A 177 -0.05 6.98 0.47
C LEU A 177 -1.49 6.46 0.41
N VAL A 178 -2.47 7.32 0.12
CA VAL A 178 -3.86 6.88 -0.07
C VAL A 178 -3.95 5.88 -1.23
N ALA A 179 -3.29 6.16 -2.36
CA ALA A 179 -3.24 5.25 -3.49
C ALA A 179 -2.55 3.92 -3.15
N LEU A 180 -1.41 3.96 -2.44
CA LEU A 180 -0.68 2.77 -2.01
C LEU A 180 -1.49 1.89 -1.04
N PHE A 181 -2.32 2.50 -0.18
CA PHE A 181 -3.12 1.77 0.81
C PHE A 181 -4.52 1.36 0.33
N LEU A 182 -4.94 1.74 -0.89
CA LEU A 182 -6.19 1.27 -1.47
C LEU A 182 -6.33 -0.27 -1.47
N PRO A 183 -5.34 -1.07 -1.93
CA PRO A 183 -5.45 -2.52 -1.91
C PRO A 183 -5.53 -3.07 -0.48
N LEU A 184 -4.76 -2.49 0.46
CA LEU A 184 -4.79 -2.91 1.86
C LEU A 184 -6.16 -2.63 2.51
N ALA A 185 -6.75 -1.46 2.24
CA ALA A 185 -8.08 -1.12 2.72
C ALA A 185 -9.14 -2.08 2.16
N ALA A 186 -9.08 -2.38 0.85
CA ALA A 186 -9.94 -3.37 0.22
C ALA A 186 -9.78 -4.75 0.86
N TRP A 187 -8.53 -5.16 1.14
CA TRP A 187 -8.22 -6.43 1.80
C TRP A 187 -8.82 -6.54 3.20
N VAL A 188 -8.66 -5.51 4.03
CA VAL A 188 -9.22 -5.48 5.40
C VAL A 188 -10.74 -5.57 5.36
N ILE A 189 -11.39 -4.82 4.45
CA ILE A 189 -12.86 -4.83 4.34
C ILE A 189 -13.37 -6.19 3.87
N ALA A 190 -12.78 -6.76 2.82
CA ALA A 190 -13.17 -8.07 2.31
C ALA A 190 -12.91 -9.18 3.34
N SER A 191 -11.76 -9.13 4.04
CA SER A 191 -11.43 -10.07 5.11
C SER A 191 -12.46 -10.06 6.24
N ARG A 192 -12.96 -8.89 6.64
CA ARG A 192 -13.98 -8.76 7.69
C ARG A 192 -15.36 -9.24 7.27
N ARG A 193 -15.65 -9.28 5.97
CA ARG A 193 -16.91 -9.75 5.40
C ARG A 193 -16.84 -11.19 4.91
N GLU A 194 -15.67 -11.80 4.96
CA GLU A 194 -15.38 -13.11 4.37
C GLU A 194 -15.57 -13.15 2.83
N ASP A 195 -15.55 -11.99 2.17
CA ASP A 195 -15.73 -11.81 0.72
C ASP A 195 -14.42 -12.02 -0.06
N TRP A 196 -13.68 -13.09 0.26
CA TRP A 196 -12.34 -13.36 -0.28
C TRP A 196 -12.29 -13.45 -1.81
N HIS A 197 -13.39 -13.88 -2.42
CA HIS A 197 -13.52 -14.03 -3.87
C HIS A 197 -13.47 -12.69 -4.63
N GLU A 198 -13.76 -11.56 -3.96
CA GLU A 198 -13.71 -10.23 -4.58
C GLU A 198 -12.29 -9.64 -4.63
N LEU A 199 -11.34 -10.20 -3.87
CA LEU A 199 -10.00 -9.64 -3.72
C LEU A 199 -9.21 -9.55 -5.01
N LEU A 200 -9.39 -10.50 -5.94
CA LEU A 200 -8.72 -10.43 -7.24
C LEU A 200 -9.24 -9.25 -8.07
N ALA A 201 -10.56 -9.02 -8.08
CA ALA A 201 -11.16 -7.85 -8.71
C ALA A 201 -10.71 -6.55 -8.03
N ALA A 202 -10.71 -6.51 -6.70
CA ALA A 202 -10.23 -5.38 -5.92
C ALA A 202 -8.77 -5.05 -6.25
N THR A 203 -7.92 -6.06 -6.42
CA THR A 203 -6.50 -5.89 -6.82
C THR A 203 -6.41 -5.14 -8.15
N PHE A 204 -7.13 -5.58 -9.18
CA PHE A 204 -7.11 -4.91 -10.49
C PHE A 204 -7.56 -3.45 -10.42
N VAL A 205 -8.65 -3.18 -9.71
CA VAL A 205 -9.19 -1.82 -9.60
C VAL A 205 -8.25 -0.93 -8.80
N THR A 206 -7.82 -1.37 -7.62
CA THR A 206 -6.97 -0.55 -6.73
C THR A 206 -5.60 -0.28 -7.33
N VAL A 207 -4.95 -1.27 -7.96
CA VAL A 207 -3.68 -1.08 -8.69
C VAL A 207 -3.88 -0.16 -9.90
N GLY A 208 -4.94 -0.37 -10.69
CA GLY A 208 -5.24 0.46 -11.85
C GLY A 208 -5.50 1.92 -11.50
N LEU A 209 -6.13 2.19 -10.35
CA LEU A 209 -6.33 3.53 -9.82
C LEU A 209 -5.04 4.11 -9.22
N ALA A 210 -4.22 3.29 -8.56
CA ALA A 210 -3.01 3.75 -7.91
C ALA A 210 -1.95 4.23 -8.90
N ILE A 211 -1.72 3.49 -9.99
CA ILE A 211 -0.68 3.80 -10.99
C ILE A 211 -0.67 5.28 -11.43
N PRO A 212 -1.77 5.86 -11.96
CA PRO A 212 -1.77 7.25 -12.39
C PRO A 212 -1.54 8.23 -11.23
N VAL A 213 -2.01 7.91 -10.03
CA VAL A 213 -1.80 8.74 -8.84
C VAL A 213 -0.32 8.73 -8.41
N LEU A 214 0.33 7.56 -8.43
CA LEU A 214 1.77 7.45 -8.13
C LEU A 214 2.64 8.19 -9.16
N ILE A 215 2.24 8.15 -10.43
CA ILE A 215 2.89 8.96 -11.47
C ILE A 215 2.74 10.43 -11.14
N ALA A 216 1.52 10.93 -10.92
CA ALA A 216 1.34 12.34 -10.58
C ALA A 216 2.10 12.74 -9.30
N ALA A 217 2.00 11.93 -8.24
CA ALA A 217 2.65 12.20 -6.97
C ALA A 217 4.18 12.26 -7.10
N SER A 218 4.81 11.36 -7.85
CA SER A 218 6.28 11.39 -8.04
C SER A 218 6.77 12.65 -8.76
N PHE A 219 6.00 13.20 -9.70
CA PHE A 219 6.31 14.51 -10.29
C PHE A 219 6.16 15.65 -9.27
N VAL A 220 5.12 15.62 -8.43
CA VAL A 220 4.93 16.62 -7.37
C VAL A 220 6.04 16.52 -6.32
N GLU A 221 6.46 15.31 -5.95
CA GLU A 221 7.59 15.07 -5.03
C GLU A 221 8.86 15.72 -5.56
N VAL A 222 9.23 15.39 -6.81
CA VAL A 222 10.52 15.78 -7.37
C VAL A 222 10.59 17.26 -7.75
N TYR A 223 9.51 17.82 -8.32
CA TYR A 223 9.55 19.16 -8.90
C TYR A 223 8.86 20.24 -8.10
N ILE A 224 7.96 19.90 -7.17
CA ILE A 224 7.12 20.89 -6.49
C ILE A 224 7.39 20.93 -4.98
N SER A 225 7.69 19.78 -4.37
CA SER A 225 7.73 19.67 -2.91
C SER A 225 8.84 20.51 -2.28
N ALA A 226 9.99 20.63 -2.95
CA ALA A 226 11.07 21.51 -2.51
C ALA A 226 10.61 22.97 -2.39
N ASP A 227 9.89 23.49 -3.40
CA ASP A 227 9.40 24.87 -3.41
C ASP A 227 8.39 25.11 -2.28
N VAL A 228 7.48 24.16 -2.06
CA VAL A 228 6.49 24.25 -0.96
C VAL A 228 7.18 24.24 0.40
N ILE A 229 8.17 23.37 0.60
CA ILE A 229 8.94 23.28 1.85
C ILE A 229 9.71 24.58 2.09
N LEU A 230 10.40 25.11 1.08
CA LEU A 230 11.15 26.36 1.20
C LEU A 230 10.23 27.54 1.47
N TRP A 231 9.06 27.61 0.80
CA TRP A 231 8.07 28.65 1.05
C TRP A 231 7.51 28.60 2.48
N LEU A 232 7.24 27.40 3.02
CA LEU A 232 6.77 27.21 4.39
C LEU A 232 7.83 27.58 5.44
N ARG A 233 9.12 27.44 5.10
CA ARG A 233 10.22 27.77 5.99
C ARG A 233 10.31 29.27 6.28
N GLY A 234 10.02 30.11 5.28
CA GLY A 234 10.25 31.56 5.31
C GLY A 234 11.52 31.96 4.61
#